data_AF-A0A7X8CZK7-F1
#
_entry.id   AF-A0A7X8CZK7-F1
#
_cell.length_a   1.000
_cell.length_b   1.000
_cell.length_c   1.000
_cell.angle_alpha   90.00
_cell.angle_beta   90.00
_cell.angle_gamma   90.00
#
_symmetry.space_group_name_H-M   'P 1'
#
loop_
_entity.id
_entity.type
_entity.pdbx_description
1 polymer ?
#
loop_
_entity_poly.entity_id
_entity_poly.type
_entity_poly.pdbx_seq_one_letter_code
_entity_poly.pdbx_strand_id
1 'polypeptide(L)'
;LNIAGVNQVWEYLKHEFLDMTTGRTFIGGFVSHKVRAYWPLLLRMWLGLMWVMEGVNKIGEGWLKFSLGSKSGWMFSAGVVQKGIADAASAASGEWAADATAAASGAVEAAAEAVTAASGEWAADAATAASGAAEAVAEGAGKALGKVWDLTKPIFDFNGPVSTWFRTTFMDGMFAHLHFAVFQTMIVVMEILIGLALFGGCFTWLAAVASIGMCIVFTLSGMFAWDQLWFVFAAILCMGGLGRAFGLDYWVVPFFKRWWNGTKFARKTYLYADDPTK
;
A
#
# COMPACT_ATOMS: atom_id res chain seq x y z
N LEU A 1 26.00 31.34 -20.67
CA LEU A 1 26.35 30.84 -19.33
C LEU A 1 25.07 30.82 -18.49
N ASN A 2 24.23 29.79 -18.65
CA ASN A 2 23.09 29.62 -17.76
C ASN A 2 23.64 29.09 -16.44
N ILE A 3 23.35 29.79 -15.35
CA ILE A 3 23.71 29.37 -13.99
C ILE A 3 23.07 28.00 -13.78
N ALA A 4 23.90 26.98 -13.65
CA ALA A 4 23.50 25.61 -13.35
C ALA A 4 22.66 25.63 -12.06
N GLY A 5 21.34 25.52 -12.19
CA GLY A 5 20.43 25.49 -11.04
C GLY A 5 20.60 24.21 -10.21
N VAL A 6 19.84 24.10 -9.13
CA VAL A 6 19.84 22.92 -8.23
C VAL A 6 19.66 21.60 -9.00
N ASN A 7 18.87 21.61 -10.08
CA ASN A 7 18.68 20.44 -10.93
C ASN A 7 19.98 19.94 -11.58
N GLN A 8 20.86 20.85 -12.01
CA GLN A 8 22.12 20.48 -12.65
C GLN A 8 23.17 20.01 -11.63
N VAL A 9 23.15 20.57 -10.41
CA VAL A 9 23.91 20.02 -9.28
C VAL A 9 23.45 18.59 -8.97
N TRP A 10 22.13 18.34 -8.97
CA TRP A 10 21.56 17.02 -8.75
C TRP A 10 21.91 16.03 -9.87
N GLU A 11 21.83 16.43 -11.14
CA GLU A 11 22.27 15.58 -12.26
C GLU A 11 23.76 15.26 -12.18
N TYR A 12 24.60 16.23 -11.80
CA TYR A 12 26.02 15.97 -11.57
C TYR A 12 26.27 14.96 -10.44
N LEU A 13 25.62 15.13 -9.29
CA LEU A 13 25.73 14.20 -8.16
C LEU A 13 25.25 12.79 -8.56
N LYS A 14 24.13 12.69 -9.28
CA LYS A 14 23.61 11.41 -9.77
C LYS A 14 24.59 10.75 -10.74
N HIS A 15 25.19 11.51 -11.65
CA HIS A 15 26.19 11.00 -12.57
C HIS A 15 27.45 10.50 -11.84
N GLU A 16 27.94 11.28 -10.87
CA GLU A 16 29.18 10.98 -10.16
C GLU A 16 29.02 9.78 -9.21
N PHE A 17 27.89 9.68 -8.50
CA PHE A 17 27.71 8.65 -7.47
C PHE A 17 26.88 7.44 -7.92
N LEU A 18 25.86 7.64 -8.76
CA LEU A 18 24.89 6.59 -9.09
C LEU A 18 25.11 6.00 -10.49
N ASP A 19 25.55 6.79 -11.47
CA ASP A 19 25.64 6.34 -12.87
C ASP A 19 27.10 6.13 -13.37
N MET A 20 28.09 6.17 -12.49
CA MET A 20 29.50 6.08 -12.88
C MET A 20 29.93 4.66 -13.30
N THR A 21 30.02 4.42 -14.60
CA THR A 21 30.37 3.11 -15.21
C THR A 21 31.84 2.72 -15.12
N THR A 22 32.72 3.69 -14.82
CA THR A 22 34.19 3.47 -14.76
C THR A 22 34.66 2.92 -13.42
N GLY A 23 33.77 2.71 -12.44
CA GLY A 23 34.09 2.11 -11.14
C GLY A 23 35.04 2.95 -10.27
N ARG A 24 35.15 4.26 -10.54
CA ARG A 24 36.05 5.19 -9.82
C ARG A 24 35.45 5.75 -8.52
N THR A 25 34.22 5.36 -8.19
CA THR A 25 33.57 5.71 -6.92
C THR A 25 34.08 4.84 -5.77
N PHE A 26 33.86 5.27 -4.54
CA PHE A 26 34.27 4.52 -3.34
C PHE A 26 33.59 3.15 -3.18
N ILE A 27 32.48 2.90 -3.89
CA ILE A 27 31.74 1.62 -3.91
C ILE A 27 31.94 0.88 -5.25
N GLY A 28 32.76 1.42 -6.16
CA GLY A 28 32.97 0.88 -7.49
C GLY A 28 31.70 0.89 -8.36
N GLY A 29 31.53 -0.13 -9.22
CA GLY A 29 30.42 -0.20 -10.18
C GLY A 29 29.07 -0.63 -9.59
N PHE A 30 29.00 -1.00 -8.30
CA PHE A 30 27.83 -1.67 -7.72
C PHE A 30 26.52 -0.86 -7.87
N VAL A 31 26.60 0.45 -7.68
CA VAL A 31 25.43 1.35 -7.71
C VAL A 31 25.01 1.72 -9.14
N SER A 32 25.88 1.49 -10.13
CA SER A 32 25.61 1.79 -11.55
C SER A 32 24.71 0.75 -12.25
N HIS A 33 24.45 -0.39 -11.62
CA HIS A 33 23.58 -1.41 -12.18
C HIS A 33 22.11 -0.99 -12.11
N LYS A 34 21.50 -0.84 -13.30
CA LYS A 34 20.09 -0.49 -13.44
C LYS A 34 19.25 -1.74 -13.70
N VAL A 35 18.28 -2.00 -12.83
CA VAL A 35 17.28 -3.05 -13.05
C VAL A 35 16.27 -2.54 -14.09
N ARG A 36 15.96 -3.39 -15.07
CA ARG A 36 14.96 -3.07 -16.09
C ARG A 36 13.57 -3.09 -15.47
N ALA A 37 12.74 -2.10 -15.80
CA ALA A 37 11.48 -1.85 -15.10
C ALA A 37 10.41 -2.96 -15.21
N TYR A 38 10.52 -3.87 -16.18
CA TYR A 38 9.61 -5.01 -16.30
C TYR A 38 9.84 -6.10 -15.23
N TRP A 39 11.00 -6.15 -14.57
CA TRP A 39 11.25 -7.08 -13.47
C TRP A 39 10.46 -6.71 -12.21
N PRO A 40 10.59 -5.48 -11.66
CA PRO A 40 9.86 -5.08 -10.48
C PRO A 40 8.36 -4.82 -10.77
N LEU A 41 7.94 -4.81 -12.05
CA LEU A 41 6.53 -4.78 -12.44
C LEU A 41 5.73 -5.91 -11.80
N LEU A 42 6.27 -7.13 -11.80
CA LEU A 42 5.60 -8.30 -11.23
C LEU A 42 5.37 -8.11 -9.72
N LEU A 43 6.39 -7.64 -9.01
CA LEU A 43 6.30 -7.35 -7.58
C LEU A 43 5.29 -6.24 -7.30
N ARG A 44 5.27 -5.19 -8.14
CA ARG A 44 4.30 -4.09 -8.04
C ARG A 44 2.86 -4.59 -8.19
N MET A 45 2.59 -5.39 -9.23
CA MET A 45 1.27 -5.97 -9.46
C MET A 45 0.87 -6.91 -8.32
N TRP A 46 1.81 -7.73 -7.83
CA TRP A 46 1.57 -8.62 -6.71
C TRP A 46 1.23 -7.87 -5.42
N LEU A 47 2.01 -6.85 -5.07
CA LEU A 47 1.74 -5.98 -3.93
C LEU A 47 0.38 -5.30 -4.05
N GLY A 48 0.05 -4.77 -5.23
CA GLY A 48 -1.24 -4.15 -5.50
C GLY A 48 -2.40 -5.13 -5.34
N LEU A 49 -2.27 -6.33 -5.90
CA LEU A 49 -3.27 -7.40 -5.78
C LEU A 49 -3.51 -7.78 -4.32
N MET A 50 -2.43 -7.94 -3.54
CA MET A 50 -2.54 -8.29 -2.12
C MET A 50 -3.32 -7.24 -1.33
N TRP A 51 -3.06 -5.95 -1.55
CA TRP A 51 -3.85 -4.88 -0.91
C TRP A 51 -5.32 -4.87 -1.32
N VAL A 52 -5.63 -5.14 -2.60
CA VAL A 52 -7.02 -5.28 -3.05
C VAL A 52 -7.69 -6.46 -2.34
N MET A 53 -7.03 -7.61 -2.29
CA MET A 53 -7.57 -8.82 -1.67
C MET A 53 -7.75 -8.65 -0.16
N GLU A 54 -6.84 -7.97 0.54
CA GLU A 54 -6.98 -7.62 1.96
C GLU A 54 -8.26 -6.79 2.21
N GLY A 55 -8.50 -5.77 1.37
CA GLY A 55 -9.71 -4.96 1.48
C GLY A 55 -10.98 -5.75 1.16
N VAL A 56 -10.97 -6.59 0.12
CA VAL A 56 -12.10 -7.45 -0.26
C VAL A 56 -12.40 -8.49 0.83
N ASN A 57 -11.37 -9.09 1.42
CA ASN A 57 -11.52 -10.03 2.54
C ASN A 57 -12.18 -9.34 3.74
N LYS A 58 -11.78 -8.10 4.08
CA LYS A 58 -12.44 -7.31 5.13
C LYS A 58 -13.92 -7.04 4.83
N ILE A 59 -14.30 -6.81 3.57
CA ILE A 59 -15.71 -6.72 3.18
C ILE A 59 -16.43 -8.05 3.46
N GLY A 60 -15.83 -9.19 3.08
CA GLY A 60 -16.36 -10.53 3.34
C GLY A 60 -16.51 -10.86 4.84
N GLU A 61 -15.55 -10.43 5.66
CA GLU A 61 -15.56 -10.53 7.13
C GLU A 61 -16.63 -9.63 7.78
N GLY A 62 -17.28 -8.77 7.01
CA GLY A 62 -18.36 -7.90 7.46
C GLY A 62 -17.88 -6.61 8.10
N TRP A 63 -16.72 -6.07 7.73
CA TRP A 63 -16.26 -4.76 8.22
C TRP A 63 -17.21 -3.61 7.87
N LEU A 64 -17.98 -3.75 6.78
CA LEU A 64 -19.02 -2.79 6.36
C LEU A 64 -20.43 -3.16 6.87
N LYS A 65 -20.58 -4.27 7.60
CA LYS A 65 -21.84 -4.65 8.24
C LYS A 65 -21.89 -4.04 9.63
N PHE A 66 -22.20 -2.74 9.69
CA PHE A 66 -22.16 -1.95 10.92
C PHE A 66 -23.10 -2.46 12.03
N SER A 67 -24.12 -3.25 11.69
CA SER A 67 -25.01 -3.92 12.64
C SER A 67 -24.31 -5.01 13.48
N LEU A 68 -23.17 -5.53 13.03
CA LEU A 68 -22.38 -6.54 13.73
C LEU A 68 -21.37 -5.93 14.73
N GLY A 69 -21.36 -4.61 14.89
CA GLY A 69 -20.42 -3.86 15.73
C GLY A 69 -19.08 -3.58 15.04
N SER A 70 -18.13 -3.07 15.83
CA SER A 70 -16.80 -2.66 15.32
C SER A 70 -15.83 -3.84 15.23
N LYS A 71 -15.30 -4.09 14.03
CA LYS A 71 -14.21 -5.06 13.78
C LYS A 71 -12.83 -4.46 13.98
N SER A 72 -12.71 -3.13 14.00
CA SER A 72 -11.46 -2.42 14.25
C SER A 72 -11.12 -2.27 15.73
N GLY A 73 -11.88 -2.90 16.63
CA GLY A 73 -11.70 -2.77 18.09
C GLY A 73 -10.31 -3.18 18.58
N TRP A 74 -9.64 -4.11 17.89
CA TRP A 74 -8.26 -4.50 18.22
C TRP A 74 -7.24 -3.37 18.07
N MET A 75 -7.56 -2.33 17.27
CA MET A 75 -6.69 -1.17 17.06
C MET A 75 -6.75 -0.16 18.23
N PHE A 76 -7.67 -0.33 19.18
CA PHE A 76 -7.89 0.60 20.30
C PHE A 76 -7.50 -0.05 21.64
N SER A 77 -7.33 0.75 22.70
CA SER A 77 -7.09 0.17 24.03
C SER A 77 -8.31 -0.56 24.58
N ALA A 78 -8.08 -1.55 25.45
CA ALA A 78 -9.17 -2.33 26.03
C ALA A 78 -10.09 -1.41 26.86
N GLY A 79 -11.36 -1.32 26.45
CA GLY A 79 -12.38 -0.48 27.11
C GLY A 79 -12.66 0.85 26.41
N VAL A 80 -11.89 1.24 25.38
CA VAL A 80 -12.21 2.43 24.57
C VAL A 80 -13.26 2.06 23.52
N VAL A 81 -14.49 2.51 23.77
CA VAL A 81 -15.61 2.37 22.83
C VAL A 81 -15.56 3.54 21.87
N GLN A 82 -15.24 3.25 20.61
CA GLN A 82 -15.28 4.23 19.54
C GLN A 82 -16.68 4.86 19.41
N LYS A 83 -16.73 6.14 19.04
CA LYS A 83 -18.00 6.88 18.90
C LYS A 83 -18.96 6.14 17.95
N GLY A 84 -20.22 6.03 18.37
CA GLY A 84 -21.34 5.44 17.62
C GLY A 84 -21.49 3.92 17.66
N ILE A 85 -20.65 3.18 18.40
CA ILE A 85 -20.93 1.74 18.66
C ILE A 85 -22.21 1.58 19.49
N ALA A 86 -22.46 2.47 20.45
CA ALA A 86 -23.71 2.52 21.21
C ALA A 86 -24.91 2.97 20.34
N ASP A 87 -24.66 3.85 19.37
CA ASP A 87 -25.67 4.35 18.45
C ASP A 87 -26.01 3.31 17.38
N ALA A 88 -25.06 2.51 16.87
CA ALA A 88 -25.31 1.44 15.89
C ALA A 88 -26.12 0.27 16.47
N ALA A 89 -25.97 0.00 17.77
CA ALA A 89 -26.89 -0.90 18.49
C ALA A 89 -28.34 -0.37 18.50
N SER A 90 -28.52 0.96 18.42
CA SER A 90 -29.83 1.63 18.34
C SER A 90 -30.28 1.95 16.90
N ALA A 91 -29.34 2.06 15.95
CA ALA A 91 -29.51 2.57 14.59
C ALA A 91 -29.49 1.47 13.51
N ALA A 92 -29.75 0.21 13.88
CA ALA A 92 -30.16 -0.84 12.94
C ALA A 92 -31.47 -0.52 12.17
N SER A 93 -31.89 0.75 12.13
CA SER A 93 -33.13 1.30 11.60
C SER A 93 -32.94 2.50 10.64
N GLY A 94 -31.72 2.88 10.20
CA GLY A 94 -31.48 4.12 9.44
C GLY A 94 -30.62 4.06 8.16
N GLU A 95 -31.09 4.78 7.13
CA GLU A 95 -30.70 4.84 5.69
C GLU A 95 -29.28 5.30 5.31
N TRP A 96 -28.52 5.98 6.21
CA TRP A 96 -27.22 6.58 5.86
C TRP A 96 -26.13 5.53 5.49
N ALA A 97 -26.23 4.31 6.00
CA ALA A 97 -25.24 3.25 5.73
C ALA A 97 -25.24 2.77 4.26
N ALA A 98 -26.30 3.03 3.49
CA ALA A 98 -26.45 2.49 2.14
C ALA A 98 -25.55 3.19 1.11
N ASP A 99 -25.37 4.51 1.19
CA ASP A 99 -24.66 5.27 0.14
C ASP A 99 -23.14 5.06 0.14
N ALA A 100 -22.52 4.95 1.32
CA ALA A 100 -21.09 4.66 1.43
C ALA A 100 -20.77 3.20 1.02
N THR A 101 -21.68 2.27 1.33
CA THR A 101 -21.57 0.87 0.91
C THR A 101 -21.76 0.74 -0.60
N ALA A 102 -22.73 1.44 -1.20
CA ALA A 102 -23.01 1.40 -2.64
C ALA A 102 -21.83 1.92 -3.49
N ALA A 103 -21.22 3.04 -3.07
CA ALA A 103 -20.05 3.61 -3.76
C ALA A 103 -18.81 2.70 -3.66
N ALA A 104 -18.62 2.03 -2.51
CA ALA A 104 -17.53 1.07 -2.32
C ALA A 104 -17.77 -0.23 -3.11
N SER A 105 -18.99 -0.77 -3.12
CA SER A 105 -19.33 -1.98 -3.87
C SER A 105 -19.23 -1.77 -5.38
N GLY A 106 -19.64 -0.62 -5.91
CA GLY A 106 -19.52 -0.32 -7.34
C GLY A 106 -18.06 -0.25 -7.84
N ALA A 107 -17.14 0.28 -7.02
CA ALA A 107 -15.71 0.28 -7.33
C ALA A 107 -15.09 -1.13 -7.23
N VAL A 108 -15.61 -1.98 -6.34
CA VAL A 108 -15.17 -3.37 -6.13
C VAL A 108 -15.65 -4.28 -7.26
N GLU A 109 -16.89 -4.16 -7.72
CA GLU A 109 -17.40 -4.92 -8.87
C GLU A 109 -16.60 -4.61 -10.13
N ALA A 110 -16.35 -3.33 -10.42
CA ALA A 110 -15.53 -2.93 -11.57
C ALA A 110 -14.08 -3.47 -11.49
N ALA A 111 -13.51 -3.52 -10.28
CA ALA A 111 -12.18 -4.10 -10.06
C ALA A 111 -12.18 -5.63 -10.17
N ALA A 112 -13.18 -6.31 -9.62
CA ALA A 112 -13.33 -7.77 -9.68
C ALA A 112 -13.59 -8.25 -11.11
N GLU A 113 -14.39 -7.51 -11.89
CA GLU A 113 -14.60 -7.76 -13.32
C GLU A 113 -13.31 -7.57 -14.11
N ALA A 114 -12.53 -6.52 -13.82
CA ALA A 114 -11.25 -6.30 -14.48
C ALA A 114 -10.21 -7.38 -14.14
N VAL A 115 -10.17 -7.85 -12.89
CA VAL A 115 -9.31 -8.97 -12.45
C VAL A 115 -9.75 -10.29 -13.07
N THR A 116 -11.06 -10.57 -13.13
CA THR A 116 -11.62 -11.79 -13.74
C THR A 116 -11.42 -11.81 -15.26
N ALA A 117 -11.56 -10.66 -15.91
CA ALA A 117 -11.26 -10.52 -17.34
C ALA A 117 -9.76 -10.68 -17.65
N ALA A 118 -8.88 -10.27 -16.72
CA ALA A 118 -7.43 -10.41 -16.87
C ALA A 118 -6.91 -11.80 -16.47
N SER A 119 -7.63 -12.56 -15.64
CA SER A 119 -7.23 -13.88 -15.14
C SER A 119 -7.76 -15.07 -15.95
N GLY A 120 -8.39 -14.81 -17.10
CA GLY A 120 -8.87 -15.84 -18.03
C GLY A 120 -7.81 -16.91 -18.32
N GLU A 121 -8.20 -18.18 -18.11
CA GLU A 121 -7.47 -19.43 -18.37
C GLU A 121 -6.10 -19.66 -17.69
N TRP A 122 -5.33 -18.64 -17.34
CA TRP A 122 -3.97 -18.84 -16.83
C TRP A 122 -3.88 -19.15 -15.31
N ALA A 123 -4.94 -18.88 -14.55
CA ALA A 123 -4.95 -19.08 -13.10
C ALA A 123 -5.17 -20.53 -12.65
N ALA A 124 -5.78 -21.38 -13.47
CA ALA A 124 -6.11 -22.77 -13.09
C ALA A 124 -4.89 -23.71 -13.12
N ASP A 125 -3.99 -23.53 -14.09
CA ASP A 125 -2.82 -24.43 -14.25
C ASP A 125 -1.62 -24.04 -13.38
N ALA A 126 -1.41 -22.74 -13.14
CA ALA A 126 -0.30 -22.28 -12.28
C ALA A 126 -0.54 -22.59 -10.79
N ALA A 127 -1.79 -22.53 -10.33
CA ALA A 127 -2.16 -22.87 -8.96
C ALA A 127 -2.01 -24.37 -8.67
N THR A 128 -2.28 -25.23 -9.65
CA THR A 128 -2.21 -26.69 -9.50
C THR A 128 -0.76 -27.21 -9.56
N ALA A 129 0.12 -26.56 -10.34
CA ALA A 129 1.53 -26.91 -10.41
C ALA A 129 2.35 -26.45 -9.18
N ALA A 130 1.92 -25.36 -8.52
CA ALA A 130 2.58 -24.82 -7.33
C ALA A 130 2.13 -25.49 -6.02
N SER A 131 0.86 -25.94 -5.92
CA SER A 131 0.34 -26.58 -4.71
C SER A 131 0.90 -28.00 -4.51
N GLY A 132 1.00 -28.80 -5.57
CA GLY A 132 1.43 -30.20 -5.50
C GLY A 132 2.91 -30.39 -5.09
N ALA A 133 3.77 -29.42 -5.37
CA ALA A 133 5.20 -29.49 -5.01
C ALA A 133 5.50 -28.90 -3.61
N ALA A 134 4.66 -28.02 -3.09
CA ALA A 134 4.88 -27.35 -1.80
C ALA A 134 4.35 -28.17 -0.62
N GLU A 135 3.21 -28.84 -0.76
CA GLU A 135 2.59 -29.61 0.33
C GLU A 135 3.38 -30.88 0.68
N ALA A 136 3.95 -31.58 -0.31
CA ALA A 136 4.73 -32.81 -0.08
C ALA A 136 6.09 -32.56 0.61
N VAL A 137 6.64 -31.35 0.52
CA VAL A 137 7.91 -30.98 1.16
C VAL A 137 7.69 -30.34 2.55
N ALA A 138 6.55 -29.67 2.76
CA ALA A 138 6.24 -28.98 4.00
C ALA A 138 5.89 -29.92 5.17
N GLU A 139 5.14 -31.00 4.92
CA GLU A 139 4.70 -31.92 5.98
C GLU A 139 5.82 -32.80 6.53
N GLY A 140 6.82 -33.15 5.69
CA GLY A 140 7.96 -33.97 6.10
C GLY A 140 9.03 -33.22 6.93
N ALA A 141 9.12 -31.90 6.78
CA ALA A 141 10.14 -31.08 7.44
C ALA A 141 9.70 -30.51 8.80
N GLY A 142 8.40 -30.37 9.04
CA GLY A 142 7.85 -29.64 10.20
C GLY A 142 7.98 -30.33 11.56
N LYS A 143 8.23 -31.65 11.61
CA LYS A 143 8.26 -32.41 12.89
C LYS A 143 9.65 -32.62 13.50
N ALA A 144 10.74 -32.32 12.81
CA ALA A 144 12.10 -32.66 13.27
C ALA A 144 13.02 -31.46 13.57
N LEU A 145 12.63 -30.24 13.22
CA LEU A 145 13.41 -29.03 13.46
C LEU A 145 12.45 -27.90 13.87
N GLY A 146 12.35 -27.59 15.16
CA GLY A 146 11.60 -26.42 15.60
C GLY A 146 12.11 -25.17 14.86
N LYS A 147 11.22 -24.37 14.28
CA LYS A 147 11.60 -23.14 13.57
C LYS A 147 12.37 -22.23 14.54
N VAL A 148 13.66 -22.00 14.26
CA VAL A 148 14.51 -21.04 15.00
C VAL A 148 13.96 -19.62 14.85
N TRP A 149 13.29 -19.35 13.74
CA TRP A 149 12.63 -18.08 13.46
C TRP A 149 11.19 -18.35 12.99
N ASP A 150 10.22 -17.96 13.80
CA ASP A 150 8.80 -18.13 13.50
C ASP A 150 8.22 -16.84 12.89
N LEU A 151 8.04 -16.84 11.56
CA LEU A 151 7.65 -15.65 10.83
C LEU A 151 6.17 -15.30 10.99
N THR A 152 5.35 -16.20 11.53
CA THR A 152 3.92 -15.94 11.72
C THR A 152 3.64 -15.07 12.95
N LYS A 153 4.66 -14.82 13.78
CA LYS A 153 4.52 -13.98 14.98
C LYS A 153 4.52 -12.50 14.60
N PRO A 154 3.70 -11.67 15.26
CA PRO A 154 3.78 -10.22 15.15
C PRO A 154 5.20 -9.69 15.42
N ILE A 155 5.61 -8.66 14.68
CA ILE A 155 6.92 -8.00 14.87
C ILE A 155 7.01 -7.39 16.26
N PHE A 156 5.95 -6.69 16.66
CA PHE A 156 5.76 -6.22 18.03
C PHE A 156 4.62 -7.00 18.66
N ASP A 157 4.85 -7.48 19.89
CA ASP A 157 3.79 -8.13 20.67
C ASP A 157 2.62 -7.16 20.83
N PHE A 158 1.41 -7.68 20.60
CA PHE A 158 0.16 -6.95 20.76
C PHE A 158 0.01 -6.33 22.16
N ASN A 159 0.48 -7.05 23.20
CA ASN A 159 0.48 -6.57 24.58
C ASN A 159 1.79 -5.90 25.00
N GLY A 160 2.72 -5.72 24.05
CA GLY A 160 4.00 -5.06 24.29
C GLY A 160 3.84 -3.58 24.63
N PRO A 161 4.88 -2.97 25.24
CA PRO A 161 4.86 -1.55 25.61
C PRO A 161 4.73 -0.63 24.39
N VAL A 162 5.33 -0.99 23.25
CA VAL A 162 5.26 -0.22 22.01
C VAL A 162 3.85 -0.22 21.43
N SER A 163 3.22 -1.40 21.33
CA SER A 163 1.85 -1.53 20.82
C SER A 163 0.83 -0.85 21.72
N THR A 164 0.98 -1.02 23.03
CA THR A 164 0.11 -0.37 24.02
C THR A 164 0.24 1.15 23.96
N TRP A 165 1.48 1.68 23.89
CA TRP A 165 1.72 3.12 23.75
C TRP A 165 1.10 3.69 22.47
N PHE A 166 1.27 2.99 21.35
CA PHE A 166 0.71 3.43 20.07
C PHE A 166 -0.81 3.45 20.11
N ARG A 167 -1.44 2.40 20.64
CA ARG A 167 -2.90 2.33 20.80
C ARG A 167 -3.42 3.45 21.70
N THR A 168 -2.83 3.65 22.88
CA THR A 168 -3.31 4.66 23.83
C THR A 168 -3.04 6.10 23.40
N THR A 169 -1.90 6.36 22.74
CA THR A 169 -1.50 7.73 22.36
C THR A 169 -2.06 8.13 21.01
N PHE A 170 -1.96 7.26 20.01
CA PHE A 170 -2.31 7.57 18.64
C PHE A 170 -3.74 7.14 18.30
N MET A 171 -4.07 5.86 18.51
CA MET A 171 -5.41 5.34 18.11
C MET A 171 -6.51 5.91 18.99
N ASP A 172 -6.35 5.85 20.31
CA ASP A 172 -7.34 6.41 21.23
C ASP A 172 -7.37 7.93 21.18
N GLY A 173 -6.21 8.59 21.02
CA GLY A 173 -6.11 10.05 20.97
C GLY A 173 -6.68 10.69 19.70
N MET A 174 -6.49 10.06 18.53
CA MET A 174 -6.89 10.63 17.23
C MET A 174 -8.14 9.98 16.64
N PHE A 175 -8.29 8.67 16.77
CA PHE A 175 -9.31 7.90 16.04
C PHE A 175 -10.51 7.45 16.91
N ALA A 176 -10.42 7.47 18.25
CA ALA A 176 -11.56 7.13 19.10
C ALA A 176 -12.73 8.12 18.95
N HIS A 177 -12.43 9.37 18.60
CA HIS A 177 -13.44 10.41 18.36
C HIS A 177 -14.16 10.27 17.00
N LEU A 178 -13.57 9.51 16.06
CA LEU A 178 -14.18 9.22 14.77
C LEU A 178 -15.24 8.12 14.91
N HIS A 179 -16.32 8.26 14.15
CA HIS A 179 -17.38 7.26 14.10
C HIS A 179 -16.83 5.93 13.60
N PHE A 180 -17.11 4.82 14.30
CA PHE A 180 -16.51 3.52 13.99
C PHE A 180 -16.78 3.07 12.54
N ALA A 181 -17.99 3.31 12.03
CA ALA A 181 -18.36 2.99 10.67
C ALA A 181 -17.52 3.75 9.62
N VAL A 182 -17.23 5.03 9.90
CA VAL A 182 -16.39 5.86 9.02
C VAL A 182 -14.95 5.37 9.05
N PHE A 183 -14.43 5.04 10.24
CA PHE A 183 -13.07 4.54 10.40
C PHE A 183 -12.85 3.20 9.68
N GLN A 184 -13.76 2.23 9.86
CA GLN A 184 -13.69 0.95 9.16
C GLN A 184 -13.81 1.10 7.65
N THR A 185 -14.76 1.93 7.20
CA THR A 185 -14.93 2.21 5.76
C THR A 185 -13.67 2.85 5.19
N MET A 186 -13.07 3.81 5.89
CA MET A 186 -11.84 4.46 5.47
C MET A 186 -10.71 3.46 5.29
N ILE A 187 -10.52 2.52 6.22
CA ILE A 187 -9.48 1.49 6.12
C ILE A 187 -9.72 0.61 4.89
N VAL A 188 -10.92 0.04 4.76
CA VAL A 188 -11.26 -0.88 3.65
C VAL A 188 -11.10 -0.17 2.30
N VAL A 189 -11.63 1.04 2.17
CA VAL A 189 -11.53 1.82 0.93
C VAL A 189 -10.07 2.19 0.65
N MET A 190 -9.30 2.58 1.66
CA MET A 190 -7.89 2.92 1.48
C MET A 190 -7.07 1.72 0.99
N GLU A 191 -7.29 0.53 1.55
CA GLU A 191 -6.61 -0.70 1.11
C GLU A 191 -6.90 -1.03 -0.35
N ILE A 192 -8.17 -0.94 -0.75
CA ILE A 192 -8.57 -1.19 -2.13
C ILE A 192 -8.00 -0.12 -3.07
N LEU A 193 -8.08 1.16 -2.70
CA LEU A 193 -7.55 2.26 -3.52
C LEU A 193 -6.03 2.18 -3.68
N ILE A 194 -5.29 1.91 -2.59
CA ILE A 194 -3.84 1.70 -2.66
C ILE A 194 -3.54 0.49 -3.54
N GLY A 195 -4.26 -0.61 -3.36
CA GLY A 195 -4.09 -1.82 -4.14
C GLY A 195 -4.32 -1.60 -5.63
N LEU A 196 -5.39 -0.92 -6.01
CA LEU A 196 -5.71 -0.58 -7.40
C LEU A 196 -4.72 0.44 -7.98
N ALA A 197 -4.32 1.44 -7.21
CA ALA A 197 -3.29 2.41 -7.61
C ALA A 197 -1.95 1.72 -7.88
N LEU A 198 -1.54 0.80 -6.99
CA LEU A 198 -0.33 0.00 -7.15
C LEU A 198 -0.46 -1.03 -8.27
N PHE A 199 -1.62 -1.65 -8.50
CA PHE A 199 -1.83 -2.65 -9.55
C PHE A 199 -1.90 -2.02 -10.95
N GLY A 200 -2.73 -0.98 -11.11
CA GLY A 200 -2.88 -0.22 -12.36
C GLY A 200 -1.72 0.73 -12.65
N GLY A 201 -0.89 1.00 -11.65
CA GLY A 201 0.29 1.85 -11.80
C GLY A 201 -0.05 3.34 -11.85
N CYS A 202 -1.08 3.76 -11.13
CA CYS A 202 -1.54 5.15 -11.01
C CYS A 202 -1.03 5.76 -9.69
N PHE A 203 -0.36 6.89 -9.76
CA PHE A 203 0.33 7.56 -8.66
C PHE A 203 1.17 6.60 -7.79
N THR A 204 1.93 5.71 -8.43
CA THR A 204 2.65 4.61 -7.75
C THR A 204 3.56 5.06 -6.62
N TRP A 205 4.19 6.23 -6.75
CA TRP A 205 5.01 6.80 -5.68
C TRP A 205 4.17 7.12 -4.43
N LEU A 206 3.02 7.76 -4.60
CA LEU A 206 2.12 8.13 -3.50
C LEU A 206 1.48 6.87 -2.89
N ALA A 207 1.01 5.95 -3.72
CA ALA A 207 0.41 4.70 -3.28
C ALA A 207 1.42 3.82 -2.51
N ALA A 208 2.70 3.80 -2.93
CA ALA A 208 3.76 3.11 -2.21
C ALA A 208 4.03 3.73 -0.83
N VAL A 209 4.10 5.06 -0.73
CA VAL A 209 4.26 5.77 0.55
C VAL A 209 3.06 5.50 1.47
N ALA A 210 1.84 5.54 0.94
CA ALA A 210 0.63 5.22 1.69
C ALA A 210 0.63 3.76 2.18
N SER A 211 1.05 2.81 1.33
CA SER A 211 1.24 1.40 1.70
C SER A 211 2.23 1.24 2.84
N ILE A 212 3.39 1.92 2.80
CA ILE A 212 4.38 1.88 3.90
C ILE A 212 3.77 2.44 5.18
N GLY A 213 3.05 3.57 5.09
CA GLY A 213 2.36 4.17 6.22
C GLY A 213 1.37 3.21 6.89
N MET A 214 0.56 2.51 6.10
CA MET A 214 -0.39 1.51 6.62
C MET A 214 0.33 0.31 7.25
N CYS A 215 1.39 -0.21 6.61
CA CYS A 215 2.20 -1.29 7.20
C CYS A 215 2.80 -0.87 8.55
N ILE A 216 3.29 0.38 8.68
CA ILE A 216 3.80 0.91 9.95
C ILE A 216 2.68 0.95 10.99
N VAL A 217 1.49 1.44 10.63
CA VAL A 217 0.33 1.46 11.55
C VAL A 217 -0.03 0.06 12.02
N PHE A 218 -0.09 -0.94 11.14
CA PHE A 218 -0.39 -2.33 11.52
C PHE A 218 0.72 -2.97 12.36
N THR A 219 1.98 -2.61 12.07
CA THR A 219 3.14 -3.06 12.85
C THR A 219 3.11 -2.51 14.25
N LEU A 220 2.88 -1.21 14.40
CA LEU A 220 2.77 -0.56 15.70
C LEU A 220 1.51 -0.98 16.46
N SER A 221 0.47 -1.46 15.78
CA SER A 221 -0.74 -2.00 16.42
C SER A 221 -0.60 -3.47 16.86
N GLY A 222 0.52 -4.12 16.55
CA GLY A 222 0.81 -5.50 16.97
C GLY A 222 0.09 -6.60 16.19
N MET A 223 -0.43 -6.29 14.99
CA MET A 223 -1.12 -7.27 14.11
C MET A 223 -0.30 -7.63 12.86
N PHE A 224 0.81 -6.93 12.62
CA PHE A 224 1.66 -7.20 11.46
C PHE A 224 2.76 -8.21 11.80
N ALA A 225 2.76 -9.33 11.09
CA ALA A 225 3.69 -10.44 11.30
C ALA A 225 4.97 -10.33 10.44
N TRP A 226 6.00 -11.09 10.81
CA TRP A 226 7.30 -11.07 10.12
C TRP A 226 7.19 -11.56 8.67
N ASP A 227 6.24 -12.43 8.37
CA ASP A 227 5.90 -12.89 7.02
C ASP A 227 5.26 -11.79 6.15
N GLN A 228 4.72 -10.72 6.72
CA GLN A 228 4.14 -9.59 5.99
C GLN A 228 5.15 -8.48 5.71
N LEU A 229 6.36 -8.53 6.29
CA LEU A 229 7.38 -7.47 6.14
C LEU A 229 7.80 -7.22 4.69
N TRP A 230 7.64 -8.19 3.80
CA TRP A 230 7.91 -8.00 2.37
C TRP A 230 7.04 -6.90 1.73
N PHE A 231 5.84 -6.60 2.26
CA PHE A 231 5.01 -5.49 1.77
C PHE A 231 5.76 -4.16 1.85
N VAL A 232 6.52 -3.93 2.93
CA VAL A 232 7.31 -2.71 3.12
C VAL A 232 8.45 -2.64 2.11
N PHE A 233 9.19 -3.74 1.93
CA PHE A 233 10.30 -3.79 0.96
C PHE A 233 9.80 -3.65 -0.49
N ALA A 234 8.68 -4.28 -0.82
CA ALA A 234 8.05 -4.15 -2.12
C ALA A 234 7.56 -2.72 -2.38
N ALA A 235 6.97 -2.07 -1.37
CA ALA A 235 6.55 -0.68 -1.47
C ALA A 235 7.74 0.28 -1.65
N ILE A 236 8.85 0.08 -0.92
CA ILE A 236 10.08 0.86 -1.11
C ILE A 236 10.58 0.73 -2.56
N LEU A 237 10.54 -0.47 -3.15
CA LEU A 237 10.91 -0.66 -4.55
C LEU A 237 9.96 0.09 -5.50
N CYS A 238 8.66 0.14 -5.17
CA CYS A 238 7.66 0.87 -5.95
C CYS A 238 7.85 2.40 -5.91
N MET A 239 8.47 2.95 -4.86
CA MET A 239 8.87 4.37 -4.80
C MET A 239 9.89 4.75 -5.88
N GLY A 240 10.54 3.79 -6.54
CA GLY A 240 11.39 4.04 -7.71
C GLY A 240 10.65 4.58 -8.94
N GLY A 241 9.33 4.79 -8.87
CA GLY A 241 8.53 5.34 -9.96
C GLY A 241 8.15 4.30 -11.01
N LEU A 242 7.94 3.05 -10.59
CA LEU A 242 7.67 1.91 -11.46
C LEU A 242 6.44 2.09 -12.36
N GLY A 243 5.45 2.87 -11.93
CA GLY A 243 4.27 3.17 -12.74
C GLY A 243 4.58 3.94 -14.02
N ARG A 244 5.69 4.69 -14.07
CA ARG A 244 6.09 5.47 -15.27
C ARG A 244 6.57 4.61 -16.42
N ALA A 245 7.08 3.41 -16.13
CA ALA A 245 7.58 2.50 -17.17
C ALA A 245 6.46 1.59 -17.70
N PHE A 246 5.66 1.03 -16.79
CA PHE A 246 4.56 0.12 -17.11
C PHE A 246 3.40 0.37 -16.15
N GLY A 247 2.56 1.36 -16.45
CA GLY A 247 1.42 1.75 -15.63
C GLY A 247 0.74 3.03 -16.13
N LEU A 248 -0.39 3.38 -15.50
CA LEU A 248 -1.15 4.59 -15.83
C LEU A 248 -0.33 5.88 -15.63
N ASP A 249 0.66 5.88 -14.75
CA ASP A 249 1.58 7.00 -14.52
C ASP A 249 2.35 7.43 -15.76
N TYR A 250 2.51 6.55 -16.76
CA TYR A 250 3.07 6.92 -18.05
C TYR A 250 2.25 8.02 -18.74
N TRP A 251 0.92 8.01 -18.61
CA TRP A 251 0.03 9.02 -19.19
C TRP A 251 -0.38 10.10 -18.17
N VAL A 252 -0.68 9.68 -16.94
CA VAL A 252 -1.22 10.55 -15.88
C VAL A 252 -0.17 11.58 -15.46
N VAL A 253 1.07 11.16 -15.20
CA VAL A 253 2.09 12.08 -14.68
C VAL A 253 2.47 13.19 -15.67
N PRO A 254 2.75 12.94 -16.97
CA PRO A 254 3.03 14.04 -17.89
C PRO A 254 1.81 14.94 -18.11
N PHE A 255 0.58 14.41 -18.03
CA PHE A 255 -0.63 15.23 -18.10
C PHE A 255 -0.72 16.21 -16.91
N PHE A 256 -0.56 15.72 -15.68
CA PHE A 256 -0.57 16.57 -14.48
C PHE A 256 0.58 17.57 -14.46
N LYS A 257 1.78 17.18 -14.93
CA LYS A 257 2.92 18.10 -15.08
C LYS A 257 2.60 19.26 -16.03
N ARG A 258 2.04 18.98 -17.21
CA ARG A 258 1.63 20.01 -18.18
C ARG A 258 0.55 20.93 -17.61
N TRP A 259 -0.43 20.35 -16.91
CA TRP A 259 -1.49 21.11 -16.26
C TRP A 259 -0.93 22.03 -15.15
N TRP A 260 -0.06 21.52 -14.27
CA TRP A 260 0.57 22.28 -13.19
C TRP A 260 1.42 23.45 -13.72
N ASN A 261 2.26 23.20 -14.72
CA ASN A 261 3.11 24.23 -15.33
C ASN A 261 2.30 25.36 -16.00
N GLY A 262 1.05 25.10 -16.42
CA GLY A 262 0.14 26.11 -16.96
C GLY A 262 -0.57 26.98 -15.90
N THR A 263 -0.52 26.59 -14.62
CA THR A 263 -1.22 27.33 -13.56
C THR A 263 -0.59 28.70 -13.30
N LYS A 264 -1.42 29.70 -12.94
CA LYS A 264 -0.92 31.03 -12.56
C LYS A 264 -0.05 30.99 -11.29
N PHE A 265 -0.30 30.01 -10.41
CA PHE A 265 0.46 29.81 -9.18
C PHE A 265 1.88 29.34 -9.46
N ALA A 266 2.07 28.24 -10.21
CA ALA A 266 3.40 27.74 -10.57
C ALA A 266 4.24 28.79 -11.31
N ARG A 267 3.60 29.59 -12.17
CA ARG A 267 4.26 30.70 -12.88
C ARG A 267 4.71 31.84 -11.97
N LYS A 268 3.94 32.16 -10.93
CA LYS A 268 4.26 33.23 -9.97
C LYS A 268 5.33 32.79 -8.98
N THR A 269 5.35 31.52 -8.59
CA THR A 269 6.28 30.96 -7.59
C THR A 269 7.54 30.37 -8.22
N TYR A 270 7.65 30.34 -9.55
CA TYR A 270 8.75 29.70 -10.30
C TYR A 270 8.95 28.21 -9.95
N LEU A 271 7.91 27.55 -9.41
CA LEU A 271 7.93 26.13 -9.06
C LEU A 271 7.50 25.29 -10.27
N TYR A 272 8.37 25.26 -11.29
CA TYR A 272 8.16 24.44 -12.47
C TYR A 272 8.73 23.03 -12.26
N ALA A 273 8.00 22.02 -12.71
CA ALA A 273 8.45 20.64 -12.64
C ALA A 273 9.30 20.23 -13.86
N ASP A 274 9.39 21.09 -14.88
CA ASP A 274 10.14 20.98 -16.14
C ASP A 274 10.29 22.40 -16.75
N ASP A 275 10.80 22.54 -17.97
CA ASP A 275 10.84 23.83 -18.67
C ASP A 275 9.43 24.47 -18.75
N PRO A 276 9.32 25.80 -18.59
CA PRO A 276 8.04 26.48 -18.64
C PRO A 276 7.39 26.29 -20.01
N THR A 277 6.27 25.56 -20.03
CA THR A 277 5.46 25.42 -21.23
C THR A 277 4.50 26.61 -21.34
N LYS A 278 4.89 27.57 -22.18
CA LYS A 278 4.22 28.85 -22.51
C LYS A 278 4.26 29.93 -21.42
#